data_AF-A0A1U9NTR0-F1
#
_entry.id   AF-A0A1U9NTR0-F1
#
_cell.length_a   1.000
_cell.length_b   1.000
_cell.length_c   1.000
_cell.angle_alpha   90.00
_cell.angle_beta   90.00
_cell.angle_gamma   90.00
#
_symmetry.space_group_name_H-M   'P 1'
#
loop_
_entity.id
_entity.type
_entity.pdbx_description
1 polymer ?
#
loop_
_entity_poly.entity_id
_entity_poly.type
_entity_poly.pdbx_seq_one_letter_code
_entity_poly.pdbx_strand_id
1 'polypeptide(L)'
;MDTPTALGEFLRTRRAQLQPEDVGLPSHGTRRRVPGLRREELALLAGVSITYYTHLEQGQSTNASDSVLDALARALRLTPDEHAHLHNLARPPRTKRAASPRPSTPATPRAG
;
A
#
# COMPACT_ATOMS: atom_id res chain seq x y z
N MET A 1 -4.53 -9.87 16.54
CA MET A 1 -4.68 -8.45 16.19
C MET A 1 -3.60 -8.11 15.19
N ASP A 2 -3.97 -7.95 13.92
CA ASP A 2 -3.05 -7.48 12.89
C ASP A 2 -2.76 -6.01 13.19
N THR A 3 -1.57 -5.73 13.72
CA THR A 3 -1.18 -4.35 14.01
C THR A 3 -0.95 -3.66 12.67
N PRO A 4 -1.66 -2.56 12.36
CA PRO A 4 -1.44 -1.86 11.10
C PRO A 4 0.02 -1.44 11.01
N THR A 5 0.62 -1.67 9.85
CA THR A 5 1.97 -1.16 9.56
C THR A 5 1.93 0.37 9.48
N ALA A 6 3.08 1.03 9.64
CA ALA A 6 3.17 2.49 9.48
C ALA A 6 2.61 2.96 8.12
N LEU A 7 2.81 2.17 7.05
CA LEU A 7 2.17 2.38 5.75
C LEU A 7 0.64 2.32 5.84
N GLY A 8 0.10 1.26 6.46
CA GLY A 8 -1.34 1.06 6.56
C GLY A 8 -2.03 2.15 7.39
N GLU A 9 -1.41 2.58 8.49
CA GLU A 9 -1.89 3.69 9.31
C GLU A 9 -1.87 5.02 8.56
N PHE A 10 -0.79 5.29 7.81
CA PHE A 10 -0.68 6.49 6.97
C PHE A 10 -1.80 6.53 5.91
N LEU A 11 -2.00 5.43 5.16
CA LEU A 11 -3.06 5.33 4.15
C LEU A 11 -4.45 5.54 4.75
N ARG A 12 -4.71 4.95 5.93
CA ARG A 12 -5.99 5.09 6.64
C ARG A 12 -6.25 6.53 7.06
N THR A 13 -5.23 7.19 7.60
CA THR A 13 -5.32 8.58 8.08
C THR A 13 -5.60 9.54 6.93
N ARG A 14 -4.85 9.41 5.82
CA ARG A 14 -5.04 10.25 4.64
C ARG A 14 -6.40 10.06 3.99
N ARG A 15 -6.88 8.81 3.88
CA ARG A 15 -8.21 8.53 3.34
C ARG A 15 -9.33 9.08 4.22
N ALA A 16 -9.17 9.03 5.54
CA ALA A 16 -10.17 9.56 6.47
C ALA A 16 -10.29 11.09 6.44
N GLN A 17 -9.23 11.80 6.04
CA GLN A 17 -9.23 13.26 5.91
C GLN A 17 -9.89 13.76 4.62
N LEU A 18 -9.93 12.93 3.57
CA LEU A 18 -10.55 13.31 2.30
C LEU A 18 -12.05 13.11 2.33
N GLN A 19 -12.76 14.10 1.80
CA GLN A 19 -14.16 13.97 1.45
C GLN A 19 -14.30 13.56 -0.03
N PRO A 20 -15.42 12.91 -0.40
CA PRO A 20 -15.70 12.54 -1.80
C PRO A 20 -15.65 13.74 -2.74
N GLU A 21 -16.17 14.88 -2.29
CA GLU A 21 -16.15 16.14 -3.02
C GLU A 21 -14.73 16.66 -3.32
N ASP A 22 -13.77 16.41 -2.43
CA ASP A 22 -12.36 16.78 -2.67
C ASP A 22 -11.76 16.03 -3.85
N VAL A 23 -12.32 14.88 -4.22
CA VAL A 23 -11.85 14.05 -5.34
C VAL A 23 -12.84 14.05 -6.51
N GLY A 24 -13.77 15.01 -6.53
CA GLY A 24 -14.76 15.18 -7.60
C GLY A 24 -15.84 14.09 -7.63
N LEU A 25 -15.98 13.31 -6.55
CA LEU A 25 -17.05 12.34 -6.41
C LEU A 25 -18.27 13.00 -5.76
N PRO A 26 -19.48 12.65 -6.23
CA PRO A 26 -20.70 13.17 -5.63
C PRO A 26 -20.83 12.69 -4.18
N SER A 27 -21.02 13.66 -3.28
CA SER A 27 -21.47 13.43 -1.90
C SER A 27 -22.95 13.01 -1.92
N HIS A 28 -23.29 11.85 -2.52
CA HIS A 28 -24.66 11.35 -2.52
C HIS A 28 -25.12 11.09 -1.08
N GLY A 29 -25.90 12.03 -0.55
CA GLY A 29 -26.48 11.99 0.78
C GLY A 29 -27.73 11.14 0.81
N THR A 30 -27.74 10.13 1.69
CA THR A 30 -28.92 9.67 2.45
C THR A 30 -28.52 8.77 3.63
N ARG A 31 -27.34 8.12 3.67
CA ARG A 31 -26.81 7.38 4.85
C ARG A 31 -25.35 6.97 4.64
N ARG A 32 -24.41 7.91 4.50
CA ARG A 32 -22.98 7.55 4.52
C ARG A 32 -22.62 7.12 5.95
N ARG A 33 -22.25 5.84 6.12
CA ARG A 33 -21.84 5.27 7.42
C ARG A 33 -20.41 5.62 7.84
N VAL A 34 -19.62 6.22 6.94
CA VAL A 34 -18.18 6.46 7.14
C VAL A 34 -17.90 7.95 6.94
N PRO A 35 -17.24 8.64 7.89
CA PRO A 35 -17.03 10.09 7.85
C PRO A 35 -15.89 10.55 6.91
N GLY A 36 -15.68 9.89 5.76
CA GLY A 36 -14.64 10.24 4.80
C GLY A 36 -14.70 9.37 3.54
N LEU A 37 -13.65 9.42 2.72
CA LEU A 37 -13.57 8.66 1.48
C LEU A 37 -13.59 7.15 1.74
N ARG A 38 -14.42 6.41 1.00
CA ARG A 38 -14.51 4.95 1.14
C ARG A 38 -13.30 4.28 0.48
N ARG A 39 -13.00 3.07 0.95
CA ARG A 39 -11.97 2.21 0.34
C ARG A 39 -12.23 1.95 -1.14
N GLU A 40 -13.49 1.68 -1.47
CA GLU A 40 -13.93 1.40 -2.83
C GLU A 40 -13.76 2.62 -3.75
N GLU A 41 -14.17 3.79 -3.28
CA GLU A 41 -14.00 5.07 -3.99
C GLU A 41 -12.51 5.35 -4.25
N LEU A 42 -11.65 5.19 -3.24
CA LEU A 42 -10.21 5.38 -3.41
C LEU A 42 -9.59 4.36 -4.36
N ALA A 43 -9.95 3.07 -4.22
CA ALA A 43 -9.43 2.00 -5.06
C ALA A 43 -9.78 2.23 -6.54
N LEU A 44 -11.01 2.69 -6.81
CA LEU A 44 -11.45 3.11 -8.14
C LEU A 44 -10.59 4.26 -8.68
N LEU A 45 -10.40 5.32 -7.90
CA LEU A 45 -9.58 6.48 -8.29
C LEU A 45 -8.12 6.12 -8.57
N ALA A 46 -7.56 5.19 -7.79
CA ALA A 46 -6.19 4.73 -7.96
C ALA A 46 -6.04 3.61 -9.02
N GLY A 47 -7.13 3.10 -9.59
CA GLY A 47 -7.09 2.01 -10.55
C GLY A 47 -6.58 0.68 -9.96
N VAL A 48 -6.83 0.43 -8.68
CA VAL A 48 -6.43 -0.80 -7.97
C VAL A 48 -7.65 -1.54 -7.44
N SER A 49 -7.49 -2.81 -7.08
CA SER A 49 -8.59 -3.55 -6.44
C SER A 49 -8.80 -3.09 -4.99
N ILE A 50 -10.06 -3.08 -4.54
CA ILE A 50 -10.42 -2.77 -3.16
C ILE A 50 -9.75 -3.72 -2.16
N THR A 51 -9.65 -5.01 -2.52
CA THR A 51 -8.98 -6.03 -1.69
C THR A 51 -7.51 -5.71 -1.52
N TYR A 52 -6.82 -5.30 -2.60
CA TYR A 52 -5.42 -4.93 -2.54
C TYR A 52 -5.19 -3.70 -1.64
N TYR A 53 -6.02 -2.67 -1.78
CA TYR A 53 -5.96 -1.51 -0.90
C TYR A 53 -6.24 -1.86 0.57
N THR A 54 -7.20 -2.77 0.82
CA THR A 54 -7.52 -3.24 2.17
C THR A 54 -6.34 -3.98 2.80
N HIS A 55 -5.65 -4.84 2.06
CA HIS A 55 -4.45 -5.53 2.53
C HIS A 55 -3.30 -4.56 2.82
N LEU A 56 -3.15 -3.49 2.02
CA LEU A 56 -2.18 -2.43 2.30
C LEU A 56 -2.50 -1.70 3.61
N GLU A 57 -3.76 -1.31 3.84
CA GLU A 57 -4.19 -0.69 5.10
C GLU A 57 -4.00 -1.61 6.32
N GLN A 58 -4.14 -2.92 6.14
CA GLN A 58 -3.95 -3.93 7.20
C GLN A 58 -2.48 -4.35 7.37
N GLY A 59 -1.57 -3.89 6.52
CA GLY A 59 -0.17 -4.30 6.55
C GLY A 59 0.09 -5.73 6.07
N GLN A 60 -0.90 -6.37 5.45
CA GLN A 60 -0.79 -7.72 4.87
C GLN A 60 -0.12 -7.70 3.48
N SER A 61 0.09 -6.52 2.91
CA SER A 61 0.84 -6.32 1.68
C SER A 61 1.83 -5.17 1.89
N THR A 62 3.11 -5.41 1.59
CA THR A 62 4.18 -4.41 1.76
C THR A 62 4.94 -4.12 0.47
N ASN A 63 4.69 -4.88 -0.60
CA ASN A 63 5.40 -4.77 -1.88
C ASN A 63 4.52 -4.11 -2.95
N ALA A 64 4.02 -2.91 -2.67
CA ALA A 64 3.39 -2.09 -3.70
C ALA A 64 4.45 -1.59 -4.69
N SER A 65 4.15 -1.63 -5.98
CA SER A 65 5.02 -1.06 -7.00
C SER A 65 4.98 0.47 -6.94
N ASP A 66 6.05 1.12 -7.40
CA ASP A 66 6.14 2.59 -7.45
C ASP A 66 4.94 3.19 -8.20
N SER A 67 4.51 2.59 -9.31
CA SER A 67 3.34 3.03 -10.07
C SER A 67 2.03 2.97 -9.27
N VAL A 68 1.88 1.97 -8.40
CA VAL A 68 0.71 1.87 -7.51
C VAL A 68 0.80 2.91 -6.40
N LEU A 69 1.97 3.14 -5.82
CA LEU A 69 2.18 4.19 -4.82
C LEU A 69 1.90 5.58 -5.42
N ASP A 70 2.32 5.83 -6.65
CA ASP A 70 2.04 7.09 -7.37
C ASP A 70 0.57 7.26 -7.71
N ALA A 71 -0.14 6.18 -8.05
CA ALA A 71 -1.58 6.21 -8.25
C ALA A 71 -2.33 6.49 -6.95
N LEU A 72 -1.93 5.85 -5.85
CA LEU A 72 -2.49 6.09 -4.52
C LEU A 72 -2.21 7.52 -4.04
N ALA A 73 -1.00 8.05 -4.27
CA ALA A 73 -0.65 9.42 -3.90
C ALA A 73 -1.50 10.45 -4.65
N ARG A 74 -1.73 10.24 -5.95
CA ARG A 74 -2.62 11.09 -6.77
C ARG A 74 -4.07 11.01 -6.29
N ALA A 75 -4.59 9.80 -6.06
CA ALA A 75 -5.95 9.59 -5.58
C ALA A 75 -6.18 10.18 -4.16
N LEU A 76 -5.15 10.13 -3.32
CA LEU A 76 -5.16 10.74 -1.97
C LEU A 76 -4.81 12.24 -1.98
N ARG A 77 -4.58 12.84 -3.15
CA ARG A 77 -4.18 14.26 -3.30
C ARG A 77 -3.00 14.64 -2.38
N LEU A 78 -2.04 13.74 -2.22
CA LEU A 78 -0.89 13.95 -1.35
C LEU A 78 -0.03 15.11 -1.86
N THR A 79 0.51 15.88 -0.92
CA THR A 79 1.57 16.84 -1.21
C THR A 79 2.86 16.13 -1.62
N PRO A 80 3.83 16.83 -2.24
CA PRO A 80 5.11 16.23 -2.60
C PRO A 80 5.85 15.57 -1.42
N ASP A 81 5.84 16.19 -0.25
CA ASP A 81 6.46 15.64 0.97
C ASP A 81 5.77 14.36 1.45
N GLU A 82 4.44 14.35 1.41
CA GLU A 82 3.63 13.19 1.79
C GLU A 82 3.78 12.03 0.81
N HIS A 83 3.94 12.34 -0.47
CA HIS A 83 4.22 11.36 -1.51
C HIS A 83 5.60 10.71 -1.31
N ALA A 84 6.64 11.52 -1.02
CA ALA A 84 7.95 11.00 -0.66
C ALA A 84 7.89 10.15 0.62
N HIS A 85 7.12 10.59 1.62
CA HIS A 85 6.91 9.82 2.85
C HIS A 85 6.21 8.48 2.59
N LEU A 86 5.17 8.44 1.76
CA LEU A 86 4.49 7.21 1.35
C LEU A 86 5.48 6.19 0.76
N HIS A 87 6.35 6.63 -0.15
CA HIS A 87 7.39 5.79 -0.75
C HIS A 87 8.39 5.27 0.28
N ASN A 88 8.78 6.09 1.25
CA ASN A 88 9.66 5.68 2.34
C ASN A 88 9.01 4.62 3.24
N LEU A 89 7.71 4.76 3.55
CA LEU A 89 6.95 3.78 4.34
C LEU A 89 6.73 2.46 3.60
N ALA A 90 6.61 2.51 2.27
CA ALA A 90 6.42 1.34 1.42
C ALA A 90 7.71 0.57 1.13
N ARG A 91 8.89 1.15 1.38
CA ARG A 91 10.13 0.40 1.36
C ARG A 91 10.21 -0.45 2.63
N PRO A 92 10.16 -1.80 2.53
CA PRO A 92 10.52 -2.61 3.68
C PRO A 92 11.93 -2.18 4.12
N PRO A 93 12.20 -2.08 5.44
CA PRO A 93 13.57 -1.98 5.89
C PRO A 93 14.29 -3.14 5.22
N ARG A 94 15.43 -2.87 4.57
CA ARG A 94 16.33 -3.92 4.08
C ARG A 94 16.82 -4.66 5.31
N THR A 95 15.97 -5.51 5.89
CA THR A 95 16.43 -6.64 6.67
C THR A 95 17.37 -7.33 5.71
N LYS A 96 18.66 -7.25 6.03
CA LYS A 96 19.68 -8.04 5.38
C LYS A 96 19.12 -9.44 5.44
N ARG A 97 18.59 -9.94 4.32
CA ARG A 97 18.36 -11.36 4.13
C ARG A 97 19.76 -11.93 4.31
N ALA A 98 20.06 -12.39 5.52
CA ALA A 98 21.23 -13.21 5.78
C ALA A 98 21.19 -14.23 4.67
N ALA A 99 22.23 -14.22 3.84
CA ALA A 99 22.35 -15.10 2.71
C ALA A 99 22.04 -16.51 3.22
N SER A 100 20.90 -17.07 2.82
CA SER A 100 20.69 -18.50 2.98
C SER A 100 21.82 -19.13 2.16
N PRO A 101 22.78 -19.83 2.79
CA PRO A 101 23.79 -20.51 2.01
C PRO A 101 23.04 -21.49 1.11
N ARG A 102 23.23 -21.37 -0.20
CA ARG A 102 22.82 -22.43 -1.12
C ARG A 102 23.47 -23.71 -0.59
N PRO A 103 22.74 -24.83 -0.40
CA PRO A 103 23.41 -26.10 -0.23
C PRO A 103 24.17 -26.35 -1.53
N SER A 104 25.49 -26.21 -1.47
CA SER A 104 26.40 -26.69 -2.50
C SER A 104 26.17 -28.18 -2.62
N THR A 105 25.56 -28.63 -3.72
CA THR A 105 25.66 -30.03 -4.12
C THR A 105 27.12 -30.31 -4.43
N PRO A 106 27.81 -31.22 -3.72
CA PRO A 106 29.10 -31.70 -4.18
C PRO A 106 28.85 -32.57 -5.40
N ALA A 107 29.32 -32.11 -6.56
CA ALA A 107 29.54 -32.97 -7.71
C ALA A 107 30.71 -33.89 -7.38
N THR A 108 30.45 -35.21 -7.36
CA THR A 108 31.52 -36.21 -7.29
C THR A 108 31.80 -36.73 -8.71
N PRO A 109 33.08 -36.88 -9.09
CA PRO A 109 33.51 -37.01 -10.47
C PRO A 109 33.45 -38.44 -11.02
N ARG A 110 33.55 -38.48 -12.35
CA ARG A 110 33.63 -39.62 -13.25
C ARG A 110 34.93 -40.44 -13.05
N ALA A 111 34.81 -41.76 -12.97
CA ALA A 111 35.82 -42.80 -13.23
C ALA A 111 35.07 -44.14 -13.39
N GLY A 112 35.36 -45.07 -14.28
CA GLY A 112 36.30 -45.21 -15.39
C GLY A 112 35.77 -46.33 -16.29
#